data_AF-A0A7C4Q2W2-F1
#
_entry.id   AF-A0A7C4Q2W2-F1
#
_cell.length_a   1.000
_cell.length_b   1.000
_cell.length_c   1.000
_cell.angle_alpha   90.00
_cell.angle_beta   90.00
_cell.angle_gamma   90.00
#
_symmetry.space_group_name_H-M   'P 1'
#
loop_
_entity.id
_entity.type
_entity.pdbx_description
1 polymer ?
#
loop_
_entity_poly.entity_id
_entity_poly.type
_entity_poly.pdbx_seq_one_letter_code
_entity_poly.pdbx_strand_id
1 'polypeptide(L)'
;MDQENNPNEIKPIKVATGIDEQIDLYEDKIVIRNKGISNLLKIIAEFKPSDVKKIIIKPAGVLYNGKIEIQTKKFKYNVEFKAYQQQDFEAIKIILGK
;
A
#
# COMPACT_ATOMS: atom_id res chain seq x y z
N MET A 1 26.68 -6.37 -8.73
CA MET A 1 25.33 -6.30 -9.29
C MET A 1 24.66 -5.13 -8.63
N ASP A 2 24.65 -4.04 -9.37
CA ASP A 2 24.39 -2.69 -8.92
C ASP A 2 22.95 -2.55 -8.43
N GLN A 3 22.79 -1.96 -7.25
CA GLN A 3 21.53 -1.35 -6.88
C GLN A 3 21.28 -0.21 -7.87
N GLU A 4 20.33 -0.37 -8.79
CA GLU A 4 19.72 0.77 -9.47
C GLU A 4 18.96 1.59 -8.43
N ASN A 5 19.69 2.33 -7.59
CA ASN A 5 19.14 3.43 -6.84
C ASN A 5 18.99 4.58 -7.83
N ASN A 6 17.82 4.68 -8.45
CA ASN A 6 17.45 5.84 -9.26
C ASN A 6 17.52 7.08 -8.35
N PRO A 7 18.46 8.02 -8.56
CA PRO A 7 18.68 9.14 -7.65
C PRO A 7 17.54 10.19 -7.69
N ASN A 8 16.53 9.98 -8.54
CA ASN A 8 15.33 10.81 -8.67
C ASN A 8 14.05 10.10 -8.19
N GLU A 9 14.14 8.94 -7.53
CA GLU A 9 12.93 8.32 -6.97
C GLU A 9 12.48 9.14 -5.76
N ILE A 10 11.44 9.96 -5.98
CA ILE A 10 10.73 10.67 -4.92
C ILE A 10 10.44 9.66 -3.83
N LYS A 11 10.80 9.96 -2.58
CA LYS A 11 10.53 9.04 -1.47
C LYS A 11 9.04 9.06 -1.13
N PRO A 12 8.41 7.91 -0.88
CA PRO A 12 7.04 7.90 -0.39
C PRO A 12 6.97 8.59 0.98
N ILE A 13 5.90 9.36 1.19
CA ILE A 13 5.58 10.00 2.47
C ILE A 13 5.36 8.91 3.53
N LYS A 14 4.71 7.83 3.13
CA LYS A 14 4.43 6.67 3.99
C LYS A 14 4.44 5.40 3.16
N VAL A 15 4.96 4.34 3.78
CA VAL A 15 4.94 2.99 3.24
C VAL A 15 4.14 2.11 4.18
N ALA A 16 3.20 1.35 3.64
CA ALA A 16 2.47 0.32 4.36
C ALA A 16 2.81 -1.04 3.78
N THR A 17 3.53 -1.83 4.56
CA THR A 17 4.16 -3.07 4.13
C THR A 17 3.26 -4.26 4.48
N GLY A 18 2.57 -4.80 3.48
CA GLY A 18 1.74 -6.01 3.60
C GLY A 18 2.55 -7.31 3.57
N ILE A 19 1.85 -8.44 3.49
CA ILE A 19 2.46 -9.78 3.40
C ILE A 19 3.18 -9.92 2.07
N ASP A 20 2.41 -9.87 0.98
CA ASP A 20 2.91 -10.04 -0.38
C ASP A 20 3.02 -8.70 -1.11
N GLU A 21 2.20 -7.72 -0.74
CA GLU A 21 2.21 -6.39 -1.34
C GLU A 21 2.72 -5.29 -0.39
N GLN A 22 2.93 -4.12 -0.98
CA GLN A 22 3.29 -2.88 -0.31
C GLN A 22 2.48 -1.74 -0.93
N ILE A 23 2.02 -0.82 -0.10
CA ILE A 23 1.36 0.42 -0.53
C ILE A 23 2.32 1.56 -0.25
N ASP A 24 2.73 2.26 -1.29
CA ASP A 24 3.51 3.48 -1.20
C ASP A 24 2.58 4.68 -1.41
N LEU A 25 2.60 5.60 -0.46
CA LEU A 25 1.83 6.83 -0.51
C LEU A 25 2.76 8.00 -0.85
N TYR A 26 2.45 8.68 -1.94
CA TYR A 26 3.08 9.93 -2.38
C TYR A 26 2.04 11.06 -2.29
N GLU A 27 2.47 12.31 -2.48
CA GLU A 27 1.56 13.47 -2.39
C GLU A 27 0.47 13.43 -3.46
N ASP A 28 0.81 12.94 -4.66
CA ASP A 28 -0.04 12.99 -5.84
C ASP A 28 -0.51 11.61 -6.32
N LYS A 29 0.03 10.52 -5.77
CA LYS A 29 -0.25 9.14 -6.20
C LYS A 29 -0.12 8.10 -5.10
N ILE A 30 -0.78 6.97 -5.35
CA ILE A 30 -0.72 5.76 -4.56
C ILE A 30 -0.19 4.67 -5.47
N VAL A 31 0.84 3.96 -5.02
CA VAL A 31 1.45 2.86 -5.76
C VAL A 31 1.30 1.58 -4.95
N ILE A 32 0.82 0.51 -5.59
CA ILE A 32 0.81 -0.83 -5.01
C ILE A 32 1.90 -1.63 -5.70
N ARG A 33 2.80 -2.20 -4.88
CA ARG A 33 3.91 -3.03 -5.34
C ARG A 33 3.77 -4.45 -4.79
N ASN A 34 4.16 -5.45 -5.57
CA ASN A 34 4.30 -6.83 -5.11
C ASN A 34 5.77 -7.10 -4.76
N LYS A 35 6.03 -7.75 -3.63
CA LYS A 35 7.38 -8.04 -3.11
C LYS A 35 8.11 -9.16 -3.85
N GLY A 36 7.38 -10.05 -4.52
CA GLY A 36 7.95 -11.16 -5.27
C GLY A 36 8.91 -12.06 -4.46
N ILE A 37 9.52 -13.03 -5.14
CA ILE A 37 10.44 -14.01 -4.54
C ILE A 37 11.87 -13.43 -4.42
N SER A 38 12.18 -12.35 -5.15
CA SER A 38 13.54 -11.79 -5.28
C SER A 38 13.73 -10.44 -4.60
N ASN A 39 12.84 -10.01 -3.69
CA ASN A 39 12.82 -8.66 -3.10
C ASN A 39 12.77 -7.51 -4.11
N LEU A 40 12.46 -7.79 -5.38
CA LEU A 40 12.24 -6.78 -6.41
C LEU A 40 10.79 -6.33 -6.33
N LEU A 41 10.57 -5.15 -5.75
CA LEU A 41 9.27 -4.51 -5.65
C LEU A 41 8.73 -4.15 -7.04
N LYS A 42 7.84 -4.97 -7.59
CA LYS A 42 7.21 -4.71 -8.89
C LYS A 42 5.94 -3.89 -8.71
N ILE A 43 5.82 -2.77 -9.40
CA ILE A 43 4.58 -1.99 -9.44
C ILE A 43 3.48 -2.81 -10.12
N ILE A 44 2.37 -3.04 -9.40
CA ILE A 44 1.18 -3.73 -9.90
C ILE A 44 0.00 -2.78 -10.08
N ALA A 45 0.01 -1.62 -9.41
CA ALA A 45 -0.97 -0.57 -9.64
C ALA A 45 -0.38 0.80 -9.30
N GLU A 46 -0.79 1.82 -10.04
CA GLU A 46 -0.54 3.22 -9.75
C GLU A 46 -1.82 4.01 -10.05
N PHE A 47 -2.26 4.86 -9.12
CA PHE A 47 -3.45 5.69 -9.28
C PHE A 47 -3.40 6.94 -8.40
N LYS A 48 -4.18 7.97 -8.77
CA LYS A 48 -4.27 9.20 -7.96
C LYS A 48 -5.18 8.97 -6.75
N PRO A 49 -4.95 9.66 -5.61
CA PRO A 49 -5.87 9.62 -4.48
C PRO A 49 -7.31 9.99 -4.87
N SER A 50 -7.49 10.92 -5.82
CA SER A 50 -8.79 11.32 -6.36
C SER A 50 -9.58 10.20 -7.08
N ASP A 51 -8.92 9.11 -7.46
CA ASP A 51 -9.56 7.96 -8.08
C ASP A 51 -10.10 6.94 -7.08
N VAL A 52 -9.74 7.08 -5.80
CA VAL A 52 -10.20 6.21 -4.71
C VAL A 52 -11.64 6.54 -4.34
N LYS A 53 -12.55 5.61 -4.63
CA LYS A 53 -13.96 5.70 -4.22
C LYS A 53 -14.12 5.37 -2.74
N LYS A 54 -13.53 4.26 -2.29
CA LYS A 54 -13.74 3.71 -0.95
C LYS A 54 -12.51 2.94 -0.49
N ILE A 55 -12.23 3.02 0.81
CA ILE A 55 -11.23 2.20 1.49
C ILE A 55 -11.95 1.43 2.58
N ILE A 56 -11.67 0.14 2.68
CA ILE A 56 -12.22 -0.72 3.73
C ILE A 56 -11.05 -1.35 4.46
N ILE A 57 -10.99 -1.10 5.76
CA ILE A 57 -9.97 -1.64 6.65
C ILE A 57 -10.62 -2.76 7.46
N LYS A 58 -10.04 -3.96 7.38
CA LYS A 58 -10.41 -5.11 8.21
C LYS A 58 -9.27 -5.39 9.19
N PRO A 59 -9.49 -5.23 10.51
CA PRO A 59 -8.50 -5.50 11.54
C PRO A 59 -8.03 -6.98 11.47
N ALA A 60 -6.78 -7.23 11.86
CA ALA A 60 -6.18 -8.54 12.00
C ALA A 60 -6.56 -9.03 13.40
N GLY A 61 -6.81 -10.33 13.51
CA GLY A 61 -7.09 -10.97 14.78
C GLY A 61 -6.02 -12.01 15.09
N VAL A 62 -6.19 -12.68 16.21
CA VAL A 62 -5.27 -13.75 16.66
C VAL A 62 -5.14 -14.87 15.62
N LEU A 63 -6.22 -15.11 14.84
CA LEU A 63 -6.31 -16.23 13.89
C LEU A 63 -6.48 -15.79 12.43
N TYR A 64 -6.52 -14.50 12.14
CA TYR A 64 -6.80 -14.01 10.79
C TYR A 64 -5.95 -12.79 10.44
N ASN A 65 -5.42 -12.81 9.22
CA ASN A 65 -4.75 -11.66 8.63
C ASN A 65 -5.74 -10.50 8.51
N GLY A 66 -5.21 -9.30 8.67
CA GLY A 66 -5.96 -8.11 8.34
C GLY A 66 -5.90 -7.81 6.85
N LYS A 67 -6.82 -6.97 6.38
CA LYS A 67 -6.92 -6.59 4.98
C LYS A 67 -7.23 -5.10 4.78
N ILE A 68 -6.54 -4.44 3.85
CA ILE A 68 -6.97 -3.17 3.25
C ILE A 68 -7.56 -3.46 1.88
N GLU A 69 -8.79 -3.03 1.64
CA GLU A 69 -9.40 -3.04 0.32
C GLU A 69 -9.52 -1.61 -0.20
N ILE A 70 -8.80 -1.29 -1.28
CA ILE A 70 -8.85 0.00 -1.96
C ILE A 70 -9.71 -0.16 -3.21
N GLN A 71 -10.87 0.49 -3.22
CA GLN A 71 -11.76 0.52 -4.37
C GLN A 71 -11.58 1.84 -5.11
N THR A 72 -11.06 1.77 -6.33
CA THR A 72 -10.98 2.90 -7.26
C THR A 72 -12.22 2.96 -8.14
N LYS A 73 -12.29 3.94 -9.05
CA LYS A 73 -13.35 4.00 -10.07
C LYS A 73 -13.39 2.76 -10.97
N LYS A 74 -12.25 2.14 -11.24
CA LYS A 74 -12.07 1.06 -12.24
C LYS A 74 -11.74 -0.30 -11.64
N PHE A 75 -11.00 -0.33 -10.53
CA PHE A 75 -10.41 -1.55 -9.98
C PHE A 75 -10.55 -1.62 -8.46
N LYS A 76 -10.50 -2.85 -7.94
CA LYS A 76 -10.42 -3.14 -6.51
C LYS A 76 -9.08 -3.81 -6.23
N TYR A 77 -8.34 -3.28 -5.27
CA TYR A 77 -7.06 -3.82 -4.82
C TYR A 77 -7.16 -4.24 -3.36
N ASN A 78 -6.53 -5.36 -3.05
CA ASN A 78 -6.53 -5.95 -1.72
C ASN A 78 -5.08 -6.10 -1.28
N VAL A 79 -4.76 -5.65 -0.07
CA VAL A 79 -3.45 -5.85 0.54
C VAL A 79 -3.67 -6.49 1.90
N GLU A 80 -3.04 -7.65 2.13
CA GLU A 80 -3.13 -8.39 3.38
C GLU A 80 -1.96 -8.10 4.30
N PHE A 81 -2.18 -8.25 5.60
CA PHE A 81 -1.19 -7.97 6.65
C PHE A 81 -1.27 -9.03 7.76
N LYS A 82 -0.10 -9.56 8.17
CA LYS A 82 0.01 -10.66 9.16
C LYS A 82 -0.40 -10.25 10.58
N ALA A 83 0.10 -9.11 11.02
CA ALA A 83 -0.18 -8.54 12.33
C ALA A 83 -0.10 -7.03 12.19
N TYR A 84 -1.06 -6.32 12.74
CA TYR A 84 -1.07 -4.86 12.67
C TYR A 84 -0.27 -4.24 13.80
N GLN A 85 0.59 -3.30 13.45
CA GLN A 85 0.75 -2.11 14.28
C GLN A 85 -0.34 -1.13 13.86
N GLN A 86 -1.32 -0.89 14.75
CA GLN A 86 -2.48 -0.03 14.50
C GLN A 86 -2.08 1.36 13.96
N GLN A 87 -0.87 1.84 14.30
CA GLN A 87 -0.29 3.10 13.85
C GLN A 87 -0.08 3.17 12.32
N ASP A 88 0.25 2.06 11.66
CA ASP A 88 0.44 2.07 10.20
C ASP A 88 -0.89 2.22 9.45
N PHE A 89 -1.98 1.76 10.05
CA PHE A 89 -3.34 1.92 9.52
C PHE A 89 -3.87 3.33 9.68
N GLU A 90 -3.70 3.90 10.87
CA GLU A 90 -4.09 5.29 11.13
C GLU A 90 -3.34 6.24 10.17
N ALA A 91 -2.06 5.99 9.89
CA ALA A 91 -1.31 6.78 8.92
C ALA A 91 -1.90 6.74 7.49
N ILE A 92 -2.29 5.55 7.01
CA ILE A 92 -2.94 5.40 5.69
C ILE A 92 -4.30 6.10 5.67
N LYS A 93 -5.06 6.00 6.77
CA LYS A 93 -6.37 6.60 6.91
C LYS A 93 -6.32 8.14 6.89
N ILE A 94 -5.37 8.71 7.64
CA ILE A 94 -5.12 10.16 7.71
C ILE A 94 -4.73 10.73 6.35
N ILE A 95 -3.83 10.07 5.62
CA ILE A 95 -3.30 10.59 4.33
C ILE A 95 -4.38 10.55 3.23
N LEU A 96 -5.34 9.64 3.32
CA LEU A 96 -6.37 9.44 2.28
C LEU A 96 -7.68 10.20 2.56
N GLY A 97 -7.70 11.04 3.60
CA GLY A 97 -8.76 12.03 3.85
C GLY A 97 -10.14 11.44 4.17
N LYS A 98 -10.20 10.23 4.76
CA LYS A 98 -11.44 9.56 5.18
C LYS A 98 -11.37 8.96 6.57
#